data_AF-A0A2V7US67-F1
#
_entry.id   AF-A0A2V7US67-F1
#
_cell.length_a   1.000
_cell.length_b   1.000
_cell.length_c   1.000
_cell.angle_alpha   90.00
_cell.angle_beta   90.00
_cell.angle_gamma   90.00
#
_symmetry.space_group_name_H-M   'P 1'
#
loop_
_entity.id
_entity.type
_entity.pdbx_description
1 polymer ?
#
loop_
_entity_poly.entity_id
_entity_poly.type
_entity_poly.pdbx_seq_one_letter_code
_entity_poly.pdbx_strand_id
1 'polypeptide(L)' 'EDVGAQSAERVLEILGGKSPAELNVAFPRRVSLFLNLSTARAIHLEISRKMQSESRVEFRR' A
#
# COMPACT_ATOMS: atom_id res chain seq x y z
N GLU A 1 -6.10 2.09 -1.09
CA GLU A 1 -7.07 2.03 -2.21
C GLU A 1 -6.96 0.72 -3.00
N ASP A 2 -5.76 0.32 -3.44
CA ASP A 2 -5.60 -0.87 -4.30
C ASP A 2 -6.09 -2.19 -3.72
N VAL A 3 -5.83 -2.46 -2.43
CA VAL A 3 -6.29 -3.69 -1.76
C VAL A 3 -7.81 -3.79 -1.73
N GLY A 4 -8.52 -2.67 -1.50
CA GLY A 4 -9.98 -2.67 -1.50
C GLY A 4 -10.57 -3.00 -2.87
N ALA A 5 -9.95 -2.51 -3.94
CA ALA A 5 -10.34 -2.87 -5.31
C ALA A 5 -10.12 -4.38 -5.57
N GLN A 6 -8.98 -4.94 -5.14
CA GLN A 6 -8.74 -6.38 -5.23
C GLN A 6 -9.77 -7.21 -4.44
N SER A 7 -10.16 -6.73 -3.26
CA SER A 7 -11.21 -7.38 -2.47
C SER A 7 -12.54 -7.39 -3.25
N ALA A 8 -12.91 -6.28 -3.89
CA ALA A 8 -14.11 -6.22 -4.72
C ALA A 8 -14.05 -7.19 -5.91
N GLU A 9 -12.90 -7.32 -6.59
CA GLU A 9 -12.68 -8.30 -7.65
C GLU A 9 -12.93 -9.74 -7.15
N ARG A 10 -12.44 -10.09 -5.95
CA ARG A 10 -12.70 -11.41 -5.34
C ARG A 10 -14.17 -11.62 -4.98
N VAL A 11 -14.84 -10.58 -4.48
CA VAL A 11 -16.29 -10.63 -4.19
C VAL A 11 -17.08 -10.93 -5.45
N LEU A 12 -16.75 -10.31 -6.59
CA LEU A 12 -17.42 -10.59 -7.86
C LEU A 12 -17.26 -12.05 -8.30
N GLU A 13 -16.10 -12.66 -8.07
CA GLU A 13 -15.88 -14.07 -8.37
C GLU A 13 -16.72 -15.02 -7.50
N ILE A 14 -16.86 -14.70 -6.21
CA ILE A 14 -17.69 -15.47 -5.27
C ILE A 14 -19.17 -15.32 -5.64
N LEU A 15 -19.61 -14.10 -5.92
CA LEU A 15 -20.98 -13.83 -6.39
C LEU A 15 -21.27 -14.51 -7.74
N GLY A 16 -20.24 -14.74 -8.55
CA GLY A 16 -20.30 -15.54 -9.78
C GLY A 16 -20.30 -17.06 -9.56
N GLY A 17 -20.32 -17.54 -8.31
CA GLY A 17 -20.45 -18.95 -7.96
C GLY A 17 -19.14 -19.70 -7.69
N LYS A 18 -17.98 -19.03 -7.71
CA LYS A 18 -16.72 -19.69 -7.29
C LYS A 18 -16.71 -19.94 -5.79
N SER A 19 -16.24 -21.11 -5.39
CA SER A 19 -16.02 -21.44 -3.99
C SER A 19 -14.87 -20.60 -3.41
N PRO A 20 -15.05 -19.91 -2.26
CA PRO A 20 -13.96 -19.19 -1.61
C PRO A 20 -12.74 -20.07 -1.30
N ALA A 21 -12.95 -21.37 -1.07
CA ALA A 21 -11.87 -22.32 -0.77
C ALA A 21 -10.94 -22.60 -1.97
N GLU A 22 -11.39 -22.30 -3.19
CA GLU A 22 -10.62 -22.47 -4.42
C GLU A 22 -9.92 -21.18 -4.86
N LEU A 23 -10.24 -20.05 -4.21
CA LEU A 23 -9.64 -18.76 -4.52
C LEU A 23 -8.29 -18.61 -3.80
N ASN A 24 -7.25 -18.35 -4.58
CA ASN A 24 -5.96 -17.98 -4.02
C ASN A 24 -6.04 -16.65 -3.27
N VAL A 25 -5.35 -16.58 -2.13
CA VAL A 25 -5.20 -15.33 -1.37
C VAL A 25 -4.47 -14.31 -2.23
N ALA A 26 -5.07 -13.13 -2.39
CA ALA A 26 -4.50 -12.05 -3.16
C ALA A 26 -3.37 -11.34 -2.39
N PHE A 27 -2.30 -11.00 -3.09
CA PHE A 27 -1.23 -10.16 -2.57
C PHE A 27 -1.40 -8.71 -3.08
N PRO A 28 -1.02 -7.69 -2.29
CA PRO A 28 -1.09 -6.30 -2.72
C PRO A 28 -0.30 -6.07 -4.02
N ARG A 29 -0.92 -5.50 -5.06
CA ARG A 29 -0.20 -5.19 -6.32
C ARG A 29 0.74 -3.99 -6.19
N ARG A 30 0.42 -3.07 -5.27
CA ARG A 30 1.13 -1.81 -5.11
C ARG A 30 1.52 -1.57 -3.66
N VAL A 31 2.80 -1.30 -3.46
CA VAL A 31 3.36 -0.74 -2.22
C VAL A 31 3.92 0.64 -2.52
N SER A 32 3.91 1.53 -1.54
CA SER A 32 4.41 2.90 -1.70
C SER A 32 5.19 3.29 -0.46
N LEU A 33 6.31 3.97 -0.68
CA LEU A 33 7.12 4.53 0.38
C LEU A 33 6.55 5.88 0.80
N PHE A 34 6.18 5.99 2.08
CA PHE A 34 5.80 7.25 2.70
C PHE A 34 6.80 7.59 3.79
N LEU A 35 7.28 8.83 3.79
CA LEU A 35 8.25 9.31 4.75
C LEU A 35 7.61 10.40 5.62
N ASN A 36 7.79 10.27 6.93
CA ASN A 36 7.49 11.34 7.87
C ASN A 36 8.76 12.18 8.10
N LEU A 37 8.93 13.22 7.28
CA LEU A 37 10.10 14.09 7.35
C LEU A 37 10.11 14.92 8.64
N SER A 38 8.95 15.21 9.23
CA SER A 38 8.86 15.90 10.52
C SER A 38 9.43 15.05 11.65
N THR A 39 9.08 13.77 11.71
CA THR A 39 9.65 12.84 12.67
C THR A 39 11.15 12.66 12.44
N ALA A 40 11.59 12.48 11.20
CA ALA A 40 13.01 12.34 10.88
C ALA A 40 13.83 13.55 11.38
N ARG A 41 13.34 14.78 11.16
CA ARG A 41 13.96 16.00 11.70
C ARG A 41 14.00 16.01 13.23
N ALA A 42 12.93 15.61 13.90
CA ALA A 42 12.82 15.63 15.36
C ALA A 42 13.81 14.66 16.05
N ILE A 43 14.16 13.56 15.39
CA ILE A 43 15.12 12.56 15.91
C ILE A 43 16.53 12.72 15.31
N HIS A 44 16.80 13.82 14.60
CA HIS A 44 18.06 14.08 13.90
C HIS A 44 18.47 12.97 12.91
N LEU A 45 17.49 12.31 12.29
CA LEU A 45 17.71 11.31 11.25
C LEU A 45 17.74 11.99 9.88
N GLU A 46 18.89 11.92 9.21
CA GLU A 46 19.02 12.39 7.84
C GLU A 46 18.51 11.34 6.85
N ILE A 47 17.50 11.71 6.06
CA ILE A 47 16.97 10.88 4.99
C ILE A 47 17.60 11.28 3.66
N SER A 48 18.23 10.34 2.96
CA SER A 48 18.92 10.63 1.69
C SER A 48 17.98 11.23 0.64
N ARG A 49 18.51 12.12 -0.22
CA ARG A 49 17.71 12.72 -1.30
C ARG A 49 17.13 11.67 -2.25
N LYS A 50 17.85 10.57 -2.48
CA LYS A 50 17.37 9.43 -3.25
C LYS A 50 16.09 8.85 -2.63
N MET A 51 16.11 8.56 -1.34
CA MET A 51 14.95 7.99 -0.64
C MET A 51 13.77 8.99 -0.59
N GLN A 52 14.05 10.30 -0.48
CA GLN A 52 13.02 11.33 -0.59
C GLN A 52 12.38 11.36 -1.98
N SER A 53 13.17 11.26 -3.05
CA SER A 53 12.66 11.26 -4.44
C SER A 53 11.84 10.02 -4.81
N GLU A 54 12.11 8.89 -4.15
CA GLU A 54 11.36 7.64 -4.34
C GLU A 54 10.07 7.59 -3.52
N SER A 55 9.91 8.49 -2.53
CA SER A 55 8.72 8.56 -1.69
C SER A 55 7.56 9.25 -2.39
N ARG A 56 6.34 8.72 -2.23
CA ARG A 56 5.12 9.37 -2.72
C ARG A 56 4.73 10.43 -1.69
N VAL A 57 5.22 11.65 -1.89
CA VAL A 57 4.92 12.93 -1.20
C VAL A 57 4.49 12.81 0.26
N GLU A 58 5.35 13.34 1.14
CA GLU A 58 5.13 13.67 2.57
C GLU A 58 3.77 13.29 3.15
N PHE A 59 3.76 12.31 4.07
CA PHE A 59 2.57 12.01 4.86
C PHE A 59 2.25 13.22 5.75
N ARG A 60 1.38 14.11 5.27
CA ARG A 60 0.80 15.19 6.07
C ARG A 60 -0.41 14.63 6.80
N ARG A 61 -0.33 14.64 8.12
CA ARG A 61 -1.39 14.22 9.02
C ARG A 61 -2.39 15.35 9.22
#